data_AF-A0A518VCC7-F1
#
_entry.id   AF-A0A518VCC7-F1
#
_cell.length_a   1.000
_cell.length_b   1.000
_cell.length_c   1.000
_cell.angle_alpha   90.00
_cell.angle_beta   90.00
_cell.angle_gamma   90.00
#
_symmetry.space_group_name_H-M   'P 1'
#
loop_
_entity.id
_entity.type
_entity.pdbx_description
1 polymer ?
#
loop_
_entity_poly.entity_id
_entity_poly.type
_entity_poly.pdbx_seq_one_letter_code
_entity_poly.pdbx_strand_id
1 'polypeptide(L)'
;MRKRPAMWAIGFKHQEAAFYNFMKGEEDTNLTFNHLVPTKDMAEDFLEDYLAISYVPIPVTIISYSEDGTFAYAYDPLHEWE
;
A
#
# COMPACT_ATOMS: atom_id res chain seq x y z
N MET A 1 18.62 -10.61 12.63
CA MET A 1 17.60 -10.69 11.55
C MET A 1 17.53 -9.33 10.87
N ARG A 2 17.82 -9.22 9.57
CA ARG A 2 17.62 -7.95 8.85
C ARG A 2 16.12 -7.67 8.86
N LYS A 3 15.67 -6.59 9.50
CA LYS A 3 14.31 -6.10 9.35
C LYS A 3 14.13 -5.84 7.84
N ARG A 4 13.25 -6.59 7.19
CA ARG A 4 12.89 -6.31 5.79
C ARG A 4 12.31 -4.88 5.77
N PRO A 5 12.63 -4.06 4.75
CA PRO A 5 12.05 -2.73 4.65
C PRO A 5 10.52 -2.88 4.55
N ALA A 6 9.84 -2.36 5.56
CA ALA A 6 8.38 -2.24 5.54
C ALA A 6 8.06 -0.95 4.78
N MET A 7 7.41 -1.09 3.64
CA MET A 7 6.79 0.01 2.91
C MET A 7 5.33 0.13 3.34
N TRP A 8 4.65 1.18 2.93
CA TRP A 8 3.25 1.41 3.26
C TRP A 8 2.45 1.64 1.99
N ALA A 9 1.31 0.98 1.88
CA ALA A 9 0.29 1.26 0.87
C ALA A 9 -0.90 1.96 1.51
N ILE A 10 -1.75 2.57 0.69
CA ILE A 10 -3.02 3.12 1.13
C ILE A 10 -4.12 2.22 0.57
N GLY A 11 -4.78 1.45 1.43
CA GLY A 11 -5.84 0.50 1.05
C GLY A 11 -7.24 1.07 1.24
N PHE A 12 -8.18 0.62 0.41
CA PHE A 12 -9.59 0.99 0.52
C PHE A 12 -10.34 0.03 1.46
N LYS A 13 -10.95 0.55 2.52
CA LYS A 13 -11.60 -0.27 3.57
C LYS A 13 -12.72 -1.18 3.07
N HIS A 14 -13.37 -0.82 1.96
CA HIS A 14 -14.56 -1.51 1.46
C HIS A 14 -14.28 -2.46 0.30
N GLN A 15 -13.02 -2.57 -0.14
CA GLN A 15 -12.65 -3.47 -1.23
C GLN A 15 -11.31 -4.12 -0.95
N GLU A 16 -11.33 -5.45 -0.83
CA GLU A 16 -10.13 -6.24 -0.61
C GLU A 16 -9.13 -6.03 -1.75
N ALA A 17 -7.85 -5.91 -1.38
CA ALA A 17 -6.73 -5.77 -2.30
C ALA A 17 -6.84 -4.56 -3.26
N ALA A 18 -7.67 -3.57 -2.98
CA ALA A 18 -7.71 -2.30 -3.70
C ALA A 18 -6.82 -1.27 -3.00
N PHE A 19 -5.78 -0.82 -3.71
CA PHE A 19 -4.79 0.12 -3.19
C PHE A 19 -4.74 1.37 -4.05
N TYR A 20 -4.53 2.53 -3.43
CA TYR A 20 -4.39 3.79 -4.13
C TYR A 20 -3.10 3.83 -4.95
N ASN A 21 -3.23 4.16 -6.23
CA ASN A 21 -2.11 4.31 -7.16
C ASN A 21 -1.74 5.78 -7.29
N PHE A 22 -0.60 6.18 -6.73
CA PHE A 22 -0.13 7.57 -6.74
C PHE A 22 0.14 8.13 -8.15
N MET A 23 0.38 7.26 -9.13
CA MET A 23 0.60 7.68 -10.52
C MET A 23 -0.69 7.88 -11.30
N LYS A 24 -1.73 7.08 -11.03
CA LYS A 24 -3.02 7.17 -11.73
C LYS A 24 -4.02 8.08 -11.03
N GLY A 25 -3.91 8.23 -9.71
CA GLY A 25 -4.86 8.99 -8.90
C GLY A 25 -6.15 8.22 -8.56
N GLU A 26 -6.15 6.90 -8.71
CA GLU A 26 -7.29 5.99 -8.47
C GLU A 26 -6.81 4.67 -7.87
N GLU A 27 -7.74 3.80 -7.43
CA GLU A 27 -7.39 2.48 -6.92
C GLU A 27 -7.00 1.51 -8.04
N ASP A 28 -6.06 0.63 -7.73
CA ASP A 28 -5.70 -0.52 -8.54
C ASP A 28 -5.61 -1.76 -7.64
N THR A 29 -5.82 -2.93 -8.26
CA THR A 29 -5.65 -4.23 -7.58
C THR A 29 -4.26 -4.82 -7.81
N ASN A 30 -3.52 -4.28 -8.78
CA ASN A 30 -2.15 -4.67 -9.04
C ASN A 30 -1.16 -3.81 -8.25
N LEU A 31 -0.82 -4.27 -7.03
CA LEU A 31 0.14 -3.59 -6.18
C LEU A 31 1.53 -3.52 -6.85
N THR A 32 1.98 -2.30 -7.12
CA THR A 32 3.29 -1.96 -7.69
C THR A 32 3.97 -0.88 -6.84
N PHE A 33 5.20 -0.47 -7.19
CA PHE A 33 5.91 0.60 -6.46
C PHE A 33 5.17 1.93 -6.50
N ASN A 34 4.28 2.13 -7.47
CA ASN A 34 3.42 3.31 -7.59
C ASN A 34 2.33 3.37 -6.50
N HIS A 35 2.25 2.38 -5.62
CA HIS A 35 1.31 2.33 -4.49
C HIS A 35 2.02 2.46 -3.15
N LEU A 36 3.35 2.58 -3.15
CA LEU A 36 4.16 2.43 -1.95
C LEU A 36 4.80 3.75 -1.54
N VAL A 37 4.67 4.08 -0.27
CA VAL A 37 5.43 5.13 0.39
C VAL A 37 6.38 4.55 1.45
N PRO A 38 7.50 5.23 1.75
CA PRO A 38 8.52 4.70 2.66
C PRO A 38 8.09 4.59 4.13
N THR A 39 7.17 5.42 4.60
CA THR A 39 6.78 5.51 6.01
C THR A 39 5.27 5.58 6.20
N LYS A 40 4.81 5.22 7.40
CA LYS A 40 3.40 5.36 7.77
C LYS A 40 2.97 6.83 7.75
N ASP A 41 3.80 7.70 8.33
CA ASP A 41 3.54 9.13 8.42
C ASP A 41 3.26 9.74 7.04
N MET A 42 4.03 9.35 6.00
CA MET A 42 3.76 9.81 4.63
C MET A 42 2.43 9.31 4.07
N ALA A 43 2.00 8.10 4.45
CA ALA A 43 0.69 7.58 4.06
C ALA A 43 -0.43 8.32 4.79
N GLU A 44 -0.25 8.60 6.08
CA GLU A 44 -1.20 9.35 6.91
C GLU A 44 -1.33 10.82 6.44
N ASP A 45 -0.21 11.50 6.20
CA ASP A 45 -0.20 12.86 5.65
C ASP A 45 -0.97 12.92 4.30
N PHE A 46 -0.71 11.96 3.41
CA PHE A 46 -1.41 11.90 2.13
C PHE A 46 -2.92 11.65 2.29
N LEU A 47 -3.31 10.82 3.27
CA LEU A 47 -4.70 10.56 3.57
C LEU A 47 -5.42 11.83 4.03
N GLU A 48 -4.83 12.57 4.97
CA GLU A 48 -5.39 13.79 5.51
C GLU A 48 -5.56 14.88 4.45
N ASP A 49 -4.59 15.00 3.54
CA ASP A 49 -4.58 16.06 2.52
C ASP A 49 -5.48 15.74 1.31
N TYR A 50 -5.60 14.47 0.93
CA TYR A 50 -6.14 14.10 -0.40
C TYR A 50 -7.26 13.07 -0.40
N LEU A 51 -7.43 12.26 0.64
CA LEU A 51 -8.33 11.09 0.58
C LEU A 51 -9.39 11.09 1.68
N ALA A 52 -10.49 10.38 1.42
CA ALA A 52 -11.61 10.30 2.34
C ALA A 52 -11.34 9.35 3.53
N ILE A 53 -12.24 9.35 4.52
CA ILE A 53 -12.20 8.47 5.72
C ILE A 53 -12.25 6.95 5.41
N SER A 54 -12.46 6.57 4.15
CA SER A 54 -12.60 5.19 3.69
C SER A 54 -11.27 4.52 3.31
N TYR A 55 -10.14 5.19 3.50
CA TYR A 55 -8.81 4.64 3.24
C TYR A 55 -8.01 4.47 4.53
N VAL A 56 -7.04 3.55 4.52
CA VAL A 56 -6.13 3.30 5.64
C VAL A 56 -4.71 2.98 5.17
N PRO A 57 -3.69 3.32 5.98
CA PRO A 57 -2.33 2.87 5.73
C PRO A 57 -2.20 1.37 6.05
N ILE A 58 -1.65 0.59 5.10
CA ILE A 58 -1.42 -0.85 5.22
C ILE A 58 0.08 -1.13 5.10
N PRO A 59 0.70 -1.81 6.07
CA PRO A 59 2.10 -2.19 5.98
C PRO A 59 2.31 -3.28 4.91
N VAL A 60 3.28 -3.06 4.04
CA VAL A 60 3.67 -3.98 2.96
C VAL A 60 5.11 -4.43 3.18
N THR A 61 5.32 -5.73 3.29
CA THR A 61 6.64 -6.34 3.34
C THR A 61 7.08 -6.76 1.95
N ILE A 62 8.18 -6.16 1.46
CA ILE A 62 8.80 -6.60 0.21
C ILE A 62 9.62 -7.86 0.47
N ILE A 63 9.27 -8.96 -0.23
CA ILE A 63 9.91 -10.27 -0.10
C ILE A 63 11.08 -10.37 -1.09
N SER A 64 10.87 -9.98 -2.34
CA SER A 64 11.87 -9.95 -3.41
C SER A 64 11.45 -9.01 -4.52
N TYR A 65 12.40 -8.51 -5.31
CA TYR A 65 12.13 -7.71 -6.52
C TYR A 65 13.00 -8.23 -7.68
N SER A 66 12.49 -8.13 -8.90
CA SER A 66 13.20 -8.48 -10.14
C SER A 66 13.55 -7.23 -10.94
N GLU A 67 14.52 -7.36 -11.86
CA GLU A 67 14.96 -6.27 -12.73
C GLU A 67 13.87 -5.74 -13.67
N ASP A 68 12.83 -6.55 -13.93
CA ASP A 68 11.66 -6.17 -14.72
C ASP A 68 10.65 -5.27 -13.96
N GLY A 69 10.93 -4.95 -12.69
CA GLY A 69 10.08 -4.10 -11.86
C GLY A 69 8.97 -4.84 -11.11
N THR A 70 8.86 -6.16 -11.26
CA THR A 70 7.94 -6.99 -10.45
C THR A 70 8.51 -7.18 -9.05
N PHE A 71 7.65 -7.24 -8.04
CA PHE A 71 8.05 -7.66 -6.70
C PHE A 71 7.03 -8.60 -6.06
N ALA A 72 7.56 -9.53 -5.26
CA ALA A 72 6.76 -10.35 -4.38
C ALA A 72 6.59 -9.60 -3.05
N TYR A 73 5.36 -9.53 -2.56
CA TYR A 73 5.01 -8.83 -1.34
C TYR A 73 4.08 -9.65 -0.46
N ALA A 74 4.00 -9.24 0.80
CA ALA A 74 2.96 -9.65 1.72
C ALA A 74 2.44 -8.41 2.46
N TYR A 75 1.16 -8.42 2.79
CA TYR A 75 0.53 -7.45 3.68
C TYR A 75 -0.43 -8.19 4.61
N ASP A 76 -0.71 -7.59 5.76
CA ASP A 76 -1.73 -8.11 6.67
C ASP A 76 -3.10 -7.58 6.20
N PRO A 77 -4.09 -8.45 5.92
CA PRO A 77 -5.41 -8.00 5.49
C PRO A 77 -6.11 -7.18 6.58
N LEU A 78 -6.95 -6.23 6.16
CA LEU A 78 -7.79 -5.49 7.08
C LEU A 78 -8.89 -6.38 7.65
N HIS A 79 -9.24 -6.17 8.91
CA HIS A 79 -10.35 -6.90 9.54
C HIS A 79 -11.68 -6.62 8.83
N GLU A 80 -11.85 -5.42 8.26
CA GLU A 80 -13.05 -5.05 7.51
C GLU A 80 -13.22 -5.77 6.16
N TRP A 81 -12.20 -6.51 5.70
CA TRP A 81 -12.27 -7.31 4.47
C TRP A 81 -12.76 -8.75 4.70
N GLU A 82 -12.93 -9.18 5.97
CA GLU A 82 -13.43 -10.52 6.37
C GLU A 82 -14.96 -10.61 6.49
#